data_AF-A0A2E0WYM7-F1
#
_entry.id   AF-A0A2E0WYM7-F1
#
_cell.length_a   1.000
_cell.length_b   1.000
_cell.length_c   1.000
_cell.angle_alpha   90.00
_cell.angle_beta   90.00
_cell.angle_gamma   90.00
#
_symmetry.space_group_name_H-M   'P 1'
#
loop_
_entity.id
_entity.type
_entity.pdbx_description
1 polymer ?
#
loop_
_entity_poly.entity_id
_entity_poly.type
_entity_poly.pdbx_seq_one_letter_code
_entity_poly.pdbx_strand_id
1 'polypeptide(L)'
;MAVAVLLLVSPGCVRRRLLVRSNPPGATVYVDNQPIGVTPCAVTFTYYGTREIRLVKPGYETYTVNQPIPAPWYEIPPLDFVSENVVPNEIQDYRTVTYPLTPQVIVPTETLIQRADQLRQAAHTGGPLPADAGEPLISPTMSPTPAGPPTIVTPDGQMMLAPQGVPTPALGPESIPPGVAVPTTPGPGLLPPGGQALEPLPPAQ
;
A
#
# COMPACT_ATOMS: atom_id res chain seq x y z
N MET A 1 5.80 70.18 -16.38
CA MET A 1 6.87 69.25 -15.95
C MET A 1 6.23 68.16 -15.10
N ALA A 2 5.67 67.13 -15.74
CA ALA A 2 5.12 65.97 -15.07
C ALA A 2 6.19 64.89 -15.09
N VAL A 3 6.93 64.73 -13.99
CA VAL A 3 7.86 63.62 -13.81
C VAL A 3 7.03 62.44 -13.34
N ALA A 4 6.54 61.65 -14.30
CA ALA A 4 6.01 60.33 -14.01
C ALA A 4 7.18 59.43 -13.64
N VAL A 5 7.45 59.31 -12.33
CA VAL A 5 8.32 58.25 -11.80
C VAL A 5 7.55 56.95 -11.96
N LEU A 6 7.76 56.29 -13.10
CA LEU A 6 7.32 54.91 -13.32
C LEU A 6 8.23 54.02 -12.45
N LEU A 7 7.84 53.85 -11.18
CA LEU A 7 8.38 52.81 -10.30
C LEU A 7 8.09 51.46 -10.98
N LEU A 8 9.09 50.90 -11.68
CA LEU A 8 9.11 49.50 -12.06
C LEU A 8 9.19 48.68 -10.76
N VAL A 9 8.03 48.47 -10.13
CA VAL A 9 7.87 47.46 -9.08
C VAL A 9 8.00 46.12 -9.79
N SER A 10 9.24 45.63 -9.85
CA SER A 10 9.50 44.23 -10.20
C SER A 10 8.90 43.41 -9.06
N PRO A 11 7.89 42.55 -9.29
CA PRO A 11 7.38 41.73 -8.20
C PRO A 11 8.53 40.86 -7.67
N GLY A 12 8.79 40.94 -6.36
CA GLY A 12 9.71 40.03 -5.71
C GLY A 12 9.29 38.60 -6.00
N CYS A 13 10.10 37.85 -6.74
CA CYS A 13 9.82 36.46 -7.06
C CYS A 13 10.51 35.58 -6.00
N VAL A 14 9.74 34.83 -5.23
CA VAL A 14 10.27 33.82 -4.29
C VAL A 14 10.33 32.48 -5.01
N ARG A 15 11.52 31.88 -5.10
CA ARG A 15 11.69 30.52 -5.64
C ARG A 15 12.03 29.57 -4.50
N ARG A 16 11.22 28.51 -4.37
CA ARG A 16 11.35 27.51 -3.30
C ARG A 16 11.65 26.15 -3.94
N ARG A 17 12.71 25.48 -3.47
CA ARG A 17 13.12 24.15 -3.97
C ARG A 17 13.51 23.23 -2.81
N LEU A 18 12.96 22.02 -2.83
CA LEU A 18 13.28 20.94 -1.92
C LEU A 18 14.00 19.82 -2.67
N LEU A 19 15.27 19.59 -2.35
CA LEU A 19 16.06 18.47 -2.86
C LEU A 19 15.83 17.24 -1.97
N VAL A 20 15.20 16.21 -2.52
CA VAL A 20 14.96 14.94 -1.84
C VAL A 20 16.03 13.93 -2.25
N ARG A 21 16.74 13.39 -1.27
CA ARG A 21 17.77 12.36 -1.44
C ARG A 21 17.39 11.12 -0.64
N SER A 22 17.76 9.95 -1.15
CA SER A 22 17.67 8.69 -0.41
C SER A 22 19.03 8.03 -0.32
N ASN A 23 19.23 7.25 0.73
CA ASN A 23 20.37 6.35 0.87
C ASN A 23 19.85 4.91 1.04
N PRO A 24 20.02 4.03 0.03
CA PRO A 24 20.68 4.24 -1.27
C PRO A 24 19.88 5.10 -2.27
N PRO A 25 20.53 5.67 -3.30
CA PRO A 25 19.88 6.47 -4.35
C PRO A 25 19.02 5.59 -5.28
N GLY A 26 18.20 6.23 -6.13
CA GLY A 26 17.33 5.55 -7.11
C GLY A 26 15.97 5.11 -6.55
N ALA A 27 15.48 5.75 -5.48
CA ALA A 27 14.13 5.55 -4.96
C ALA A 27 13.13 6.44 -5.70
N THR A 28 11.94 5.93 -6.00
CA THR A 28 10.83 6.73 -6.54
C THR A 28 10.24 7.58 -5.43
N VAL A 29 10.16 8.89 -5.64
CA VAL A 29 9.66 9.88 -4.69
C VAL A 29 8.25 10.29 -5.04
N TYR A 30 7.39 10.26 -4.04
CA TYR A 30 6.05 10.82 -4.05
C TYR A 30 6.01 11.96 -3.02
N VAL A 31 5.47 13.11 -3.41
CA VAL A 31 5.22 14.24 -2.50
C VAL A 31 3.72 14.51 -2.52
N ASP A 32 3.08 14.49 -1.36
CA ASP A 32 1.63 14.67 -1.21
C ASP A 32 0.83 13.73 -2.15
N ASN A 33 1.26 12.46 -2.21
CA ASN A 33 0.76 11.41 -3.11
C ASN A 33 0.97 11.61 -4.61
N GLN A 34 1.64 12.69 -5.03
CA GLN A 34 1.98 12.92 -6.44
C GLN A 34 3.38 12.36 -6.77
N PRO A 35 3.55 11.54 -7.84
CA PRO A 35 4.86 11.08 -8.27
C PRO A 35 5.69 12.26 -8.80
N ILE A 36 6.90 12.42 -8.28
CA ILE A 36 7.82 13.47 -8.71
C ILE A 36 8.91 12.92 -9.62
N GLY A 37 9.56 11.83 -9.21
CA GLY A 37 10.69 11.26 -9.95
C GLY A 37 11.55 10.34 -9.09
N VAL A 38 12.79 10.10 -9.51
CA VAL A 38 13.75 9.23 -8.80
C VAL A 38 14.80 10.04 -8.03
N THR A 39 15.20 9.59 -6.84
CA THR A 39 16.21 10.26 -6.04
C THR A 39 17.61 10.17 -6.68
N PRO A 40 18.42 11.23 -6.59
CA PRO A 40 18.12 12.55 -6.05
C PRO A 40 17.22 13.39 -6.99
N CYS A 41 16.14 13.98 -6.45
CA CYS A 41 15.18 14.77 -7.22
C CYS A 41 14.91 16.11 -6.52
N ALA A 42 14.72 17.19 -7.29
CA ALA A 42 14.36 18.50 -6.78
C ALA A 42 12.89 18.81 -7.08
N VAL A 43 12.16 19.26 -6.05
CA VAL A 43 10.73 19.57 -6.10
C VAL A 43 10.54 21.04 -5.79
N THR A 44 9.80 21.75 -6.64
CA THR A 44 9.36 23.12 -6.36
C THR A 44 8.06 23.08 -5.58
N PHE A 45 7.94 23.90 -4.54
CA PHE A 45 6.73 23.99 -3.72
C PHE A 45 6.28 25.44 -3.54
N THR A 46 4.98 25.67 -3.46
CA THR A 46 4.44 27.03 -3.30
C THR A 46 4.26 27.40 -1.84
N TYR A 47 3.69 26.51 -1.02
CA TYR A 47 3.36 26.82 0.38
C TYR A 47 4.25 26.06 1.35
N TYR A 48 4.66 26.77 2.41
CA TYR A 48 5.26 26.20 3.62
C TYR A 48 4.22 25.42 4.42
N GLY A 49 4.69 24.44 5.18
CA GLY A 49 3.85 23.51 5.92
C GLY A 49 4.45 22.12 5.97
N THR A 50 3.68 21.16 6.45
CA THR A 50 4.05 19.75 6.48
C THR A 50 3.65 19.09 5.17
N ARG A 51 4.57 18.36 4.54
CA ARG A 51 4.30 17.57 3.34
C ARG A 51 4.57 16.10 3.58
N GLU A 52 3.74 15.25 2.99
CA GLU A 52 3.97 13.80 3.04
C GLU A 52 4.98 13.43 1.96
N ILE A 53 6.12 12.90 2.36
CA ILE A 53 7.16 12.40 1.45
C ILE A 53 7.18 10.89 1.57
N ARG A 54 6.89 10.20 0.47
CA ARG A 54 6.91 8.74 0.38
C ARG A 54 7.97 8.31 -0.62
N LEU A 55 8.90 7.48 -0.17
CA LEU A 55 9.98 6.92 -0.98
C LEU A 55 9.75 5.42 -1.15
N VAL A 56 9.78 4.98 -2.40
CA VAL A 56 9.59 3.58 -2.79
C VAL A 56 10.80 3.11 -3.57
N LYS A 57 11.48 2.06 -3.09
CA LYS A 57 12.61 1.45 -3.78
C LYS A 57 12.46 -0.08 -3.76
N PRO A 58 12.62 -0.78 -4.89
CA PRO A 58 12.55 -2.24 -4.92
C PRO A 58 13.58 -2.88 -3.98
N GLY A 59 13.14 -3.86 -3.18
CA GLY A 59 13.97 -4.53 -2.16
C GLY A 59 14.20 -3.71 -0.88
N TYR A 60 13.51 -2.58 -0.73
CA TYR A 60 13.55 -1.74 0.46
C TYR A 60 12.13 -1.50 0.97
N GLU A 61 12.00 -1.24 2.26
CA GLU A 61 10.75 -0.86 2.88
C GLU A 61 10.26 0.49 2.33
N THR A 62 8.95 0.64 2.19
CA THR A 62 8.36 1.93 1.81
C THR A 62 8.53 2.90 2.96
N TYR A 63 9.21 4.01 2.73
CA TYR A 63 9.47 5.01 3.75
C TYR A 63 8.52 6.19 3.55
N THR A 64 7.60 6.41 4.50
CA THR A 64 6.65 7.53 4.49
C THR A 64 6.92 8.42 5.69
N VAL A 65 7.15 9.72 5.45
CA VAL A 65 7.42 10.70 6.49
C VAL A 65 6.68 12.00 6.23
N ASN A 66 6.14 12.59 7.30
CA ASN A 66 5.59 13.94 7.28
C ASN A 66 6.72 14.94 7.54
N GLN A 67 7.26 15.54 6.48
CA GLN A 67 8.36 16.48 6.57
C GLN A 67 7.82 17.90 6.83
N PRO A 68 8.07 18.50 8.01
CA PRO A 68 7.74 19.90 8.24
C PRO A 68 8.71 20.80 7.46
N ILE A 69 8.16 21.78 6.76
CA ILE A 69 8.89 22.83 6.05
C ILE A 69 8.40 24.17 6.63
N PRO A 70 9.01 24.66 7.73
CA PRO A 70 8.55 25.88 8.38
C PRO A 70 8.79 27.10 7.50
N ALA A 71 7.80 28.01 7.50
CA ALA A 71 7.90 29.32 6.88
C ALA A 71 9.03 30.12 7.54
N PRO A 72 9.86 30.82 6.76
CA PRO A 72 10.83 31.74 7.32
C PRO A 72 10.12 32.91 8.01
N TRP A 73 10.78 33.53 8.99
CA TRP A 73 10.24 34.62 9.79
C TRP A 73 9.78 35.83 8.96
N TYR A 74 10.38 36.04 7.78
CA TYR A 74 10.08 37.14 6.89
C TYR A 74 8.84 36.93 6.01
N GLU A 75 8.18 35.76 6.08
CA GLU A 75 6.91 35.48 5.39
C GLU A 75 5.70 35.46 6.33
N ILE A 76 5.88 35.89 7.59
CA ILE A 76 4.80 35.96 8.57
C ILE A 76 4.12 37.33 8.45
N PRO A 77 2.80 37.40 8.19
CA PRO A 77 2.08 38.68 8.17
C PRO A 77 2.20 39.40 9.52
N PRO A 78 2.42 40.74 9.54
CA PRO A 78 2.47 41.68 8.42
C PRO A 78 3.88 41.91 7.82
N LEU A 79 4.92 41.26 8.35
CA LEU A 79 6.32 41.46 7.94
C LEU A 79 6.55 41.07 6.46
N ASP A 80 5.77 40.09 5.98
CA ASP A 80 5.71 39.60 4.60
C ASP A 80 5.49 40.72 3.56
N PHE A 81 4.68 41.73 3.88
CA PHE A 81 4.46 42.86 2.97
C PHE A 81 5.73 43.70 2.73
N VAL A 82 6.63 43.78 3.72
CA VAL A 82 7.85 44.59 3.62
C VAL A 82 8.94 43.81 2.89
N SER A 83 9.08 42.51 3.16
CA SER A 83 10.05 41.66 2.46
C SER A 83 9.71 41.52 0.98
N GLU A 84 8.43 41.36 0.61
CA GLU A 84 8.02 41.23 -0.79
C GLU A 84 8.08 42.56 -1.59
N ASN A 85 7.78 43.70 -0.96
CA ASN A 85 7.73 45.00 -1.67
C ASN A 85 9.03 45.81 -1.64
N VAL A 86 9.93 45.55 -0.67
CA VAL A 86 11.13 46.38 -0.46
C VAL A 86 12.42 45.67 -0.88
N VAL A 87 12.41 44.35 -1.06
CA VAL A 87 13.60 43.60 -1.48
C VAL A 87 13.58 43.38 -3.00
N PRO A 88 14.40 44.10 -3.78
CA PRO A 88 14.45 43.96 -5.25
C PRO A 88 15.14 42.67 -5.73
N ASN A 89 15.61 41.81 -4.82
CA ASN A 89 16.40 40.62 -5.13
C ASN A 89 15.60 39.32 -5.00
N GLU A 90 15.86 38.33 -5.86
CA GLU A 90 15.19 37.02 -5.86
C GLU A 90 15.52 36.25 -4.56
N ILE A 91 14.51 35.96 -3.74
CA ILE A 91 14.67 35.13 -2.55
C ILE A 91 14.59 33.67 -2.97
N GLN A 92 15.70 32.95 -2.80
CA GLN A 92 15.78 31.53 -3.12
C GLN A 92 15.89 30.69 -1.84
N ASP A 93 14.89 29.84 -1.59
CA ASP A 93 14.90 28.86 -0.48
C ASP A 93 15.22 27.47 -1.04
N TYR A 94 16.47 27.02 -0.85
CA TYR A 94 16.90 25.66 -1.19
C TYR A 94 17.07 24.83 0.07
N ARG A 95 16.31 23.73 0.18
CA ARG A 95 16.41 22.80 1.30
C ARG A 95 16.78 21.42 0.79
N THR A 96 17.60 20.71 1.54
CA THR A 96 17.96 19.32 1.23
C THR A 96 17.53 18.41 2.35
N VAL A 97 16.80 17.35 2.02
CA VAL A 97 16.37 16.30 2.95
C VAL A 97 16.91 14.96 2.47
N THR A 98 17.43 14.16 3.40
CA THR A 98 18.03 12.85 3.10
C THR A 98 17.40 11.78 3.97
N TYR A 99 16.92 10.70 3.35
CA TYR A 99 16.23 9.60 4.04
C TYR A 99 17.00 8.28 3.89
N PRO A 100 17.37 7.60 4.99
CA PRO A 100 17.91 6.26 4.94
C PRO A 100 16.79 5.25 4.70
N LEU A 101 16.96 4.35 3.72
CA LEU A 101 16.00 3.29 3.44
C LEU A 101 16.47 1.97 4.06
N THR A 102 15.55 1.29 4.73
CA THR A 102 15.76 -0.05 5.30
C THR A 102 15.53 -1.12 4.21
N PRO A 103 16.43 -2.10 4.06
CA PRO A 103 16.21 -3.21 3.14
C PRO A 103 15.02 -4.05 3.59
N GLN A 104 14.19 -4.48 2.66
CA GLN A 104 13.04 -5.33 2.95
C GLN A 104 13.53 -6.77 3.13
N VAL A 105 13.31 -7.33 4.32
CA VAL A 105 13.59 -8.75 4.57
C VAL A 105 12.45 -9.58 3.98
N ILE A 106 12.69 -10.21 2.83
CA ILE A 106 11.77 -11.20 2.26
C ILE A 106 11.95 -12.48 3.06
N VAL A 107 10.98 -12.81 3.92
CA VAL A 107 11.01 -14.06 4.68
C VAL A 107 10.87 -15.23 3.70
N PRO A 108 11.87 -16.14 3.60
CA PRO A 108 11.83 -17.26 2.65
C PRO A 108 10.63 -18.18 2.89
N THR A 109 10.07 -18.75 1.83
CA THR A 109 8.89 -19.62 1.92
C THR A 109 9.10 -20.81 2.84
N GLU A 110 10.31 -21.39 2.88
CA GLU A 110 10.63 -22.51 3.76
C GLU A 110 10.50 -22.11 5.23
N THR A 111 10.94 -20.90 5.60
CA THR A 111 10.80 -20.40 6.98
C THR A 111 9.34 -20.14 7.33
N LEU A 112 8.50 -19.73 6.36
CA LEU A 112 7.06 -19.60 6.56
C LEU A 112 6.39 -20.98 6.74
N ILE A 113 6.80 -21.99 5.97
CA ILE A 113 6.30 -23.37 6.10
C ILE A 113 6.68 -23.96 7.45
N GLN A 114 7.95 -23.85 7.84
CA GLN A 114 8.44 -24.37 9.13
C GLN A 114 7.70 -23.73 10.31
N ARG A 115 7.47 -22.41 10.28
CA ARG A 115 6.66 -21.73 11.29
C ARG A 115 5.22 -22.22 11.31
N ALA A 116 4.61 -22.44 10.14
CA ALA A 116 3.25 -22.97 10.04
C ALA A 116 3.13 -24.40 10.61
N ASP A 117 4.08 -25.27 10.29
CA ASP A 117 4.14 -26.63 10.84
C ASP A 117 4.37 -26.63 12.35
N GLN A 118 5.24 -25.74 12.85
CA GLN A 118 5.48 -25.58 14.28
C GLN A 118 4.21 -25.14 15.02
N LEU A 119 3.46 -24.17 14.47
CA LEU A 119 2.17 -23.73 15.03
C LEU A 119 1.13 -24.86 15.01
N ARG A 120 1.07 -25.64 13.93
CA ARG A 120 0.16 -26.80 13.83
C ARG A 120 0.48 -27.86 14.86
N GLN A 121 1.76 -28.19 15.04
CA GLN A 121 2.18 -29.17 16.05
C GLN A 121 1.88 -28.67 17.47
N ALA A 122 2.17 -27.41 17.78
CA ALA A 122 1.90 -26.81 19.08
C ALA A 122 0.39 -26.80 19.42
N ALA A 123 -0.47 -26.54 18.43
CA ALA A 123 -1.92 -26.61 18.60
C ALA A 123 -2.41 -28.04 18.92
N HIS A 124 -1.76 -29.07 18.37
CA HIS A 124 -2.10 -30.47 18.66
C HIS A 124 -1.61 -30.96 20.02
N THR A 125 -0.48 -30.45 20.53
CA THR A 125 0.06 -30.83 21.84
C THR A 125 -0.40 -29.94 22.99
N GLY A 126 -1.19 -28.90 22.72
CA GLY A 126 -1.60 -27.91 23.74
C GLY A 126 -0.41 -27.15 24.33
N GLY A 127 0.69 -27.05 23.56
CA GLY A 127 1.93 -26.44 24.00
C GLY A 127 1.87 -24.91 24.03
N PRO A 128 2.75 -24.24 24.80
CA PRO A 128 2.80 -22.80 24.86
C PRO A 128 3.05 -22.21 23.46
N LEU A 129 2.25 -21.22 23.09
CA LEU A 129 2.40 -20.49 21.84
C LEU A 129 3.75 -19.74 21.86
N PRO A 130 4.52 -19.77 20.76
CA PRO A 130 5.76 -19.00 20.68
C PRO A 130 5.46 -17.49 20.78
N ALA A 131 6.29 -16.74 21.50
CA ALA A 131 6.05 -15.32 21.81
C ALA A 131 5.98 -14.36 20.60
N ASP A 132 6.38 -14.82 19.41
CA ASP A 132 6.30 -14.09 18.14
C ASP A 132 5.03 -14.46 17.32
N ALA A 133 4.23 -15.41 17.81
CA ALA A 133 2.89 -15.65 17.27
C ALA A 133 2.01 -14.47 17.68
N GLY A 134 1.99 -13.42 16.85
CA GLY A 134 1.04 -12.32 16.98
C GLY A 134 -0.35 -12.89 17.27
N GLU A 135 -0.92 -12.52 18.40
CA GLU A 135 -2.15 -13.12 18.93
C GLU A 135 -3.24 -13.10 17.85
N PRO A 136 -3.77 -14.26 17.44
CA PRO A 136 -4.96 -14.26 16.61
C PRO A 136 -6.13 -13.78 17.48
N LEU A 137 -6.65 -12.58 17.17
CA LEU A 137 -7.89 -12.00 17.70
C LEU A 137 -9.17 -12.76 17.28
N ILE A 138 -9.05 -14.07 17.05
CA ILE A 138 -10.16 -14.96 16.71
C ILE A 138 -10.09 -16.21 17.59
N SER A 139 -10.57 -16.07 18.81
CA SER A 139 -10.95 -17.21 19.63
C SER A 139 -12.00 -18.04 18.87
N PRO A 140 -11.76 -19.32 18.55
CA PRO A 140 -12.80 -20.14 17.97
C PRO A 140 -13.85 -20.43 19.05
N THR A 141 -14.98 -19.73 19.00
CA THR A 141 -16.20 -20.19 19.66
C THR A 141 -16.53 -21.58 19.11
N MET A 142 -16.57 -22.55 20.02
CA MET A 142 -16.81 -23.97 19.78
C MET A 142 -17.95 -24.21 18.77
N SER A 143 -17.72 -25.16 17.87
CA SER A 143 -18.73 -25.75 16.99
C SER A 143 -19.99 -26.17 17.77
N PRO A 144 -21.20 -26.06 17.18
CA PRO A 144 -22.44 -26.40 17.86
C PRO A 144 -22.58 -27.91 18.06
N THR A 145 -22.82 -28.32 19.30
CA THR A 145 -23.31 -29.66 19.65
C THR A 145 -24.62 -29.95 18.90
N PRO A 146 -24.80 -31.12 18.27
CA PRO A 146 -26.10 -31.51 17.72
C PRO A 146 -27.05 -31.82 18.89
N ALA A 147 -27.89 -30.85 19.25
CA ALA A 147 -29.02 -31.10 20.12
C ALA A 147 -29.99 -32.04 19.39
N GLY A 148 -30.36 -33.15 20.05
CA GLY A 148 -31.32 -34.13 19.54
C GLY A 148 -32.69 -33.55 19.20
N PRO A 149 -33.58 -34.34 18.57
CA PRO A 149 -34.88 -33.84 18.13
C PRO A 149 -35.74 -33.36 19.31
N PRO A 150 -36.44 -32.23 19.21
CA PRO A 150 -37.24 -31.71 20.31
C PRO A 150 -38.52 -32.52 20.50
N THR A 151 -38.69 -33.10 21.69
CA THR A 151 -39.99 -33.57 22.18
C THR A 151 -40.87 -32.36 22.47
N ILE A 152 -41.90 -32.14 21.66
CA ILE A 152 -42.92 -31.10 21.89
C ILE A 152 -43.94 -31.66 22.88
N VAL A 153 -44.00 -31.09 24.08
CA VAL A 153 -45.12 -31.27 25.02
C VAL A 153 -45.93 -29.97 25.00
N THR A 154 -47.13 -30.02 24.42
CA THR A 154 -48.09 -28.91 24.38
C THR A 154 -49.12 -29.10 25.50
N PRO A 155 -49.33 -28.13 26.41
CA PRO A 155 -50.48 -28.12 27.28
C PRO A 155 -51.37 -26.91 26.95
N ASP A 156 -52.02 -26.93 25.78
CA ASP A 156 -53.30 -26.22 25.60
C ASP A 156 -53.96 -26.69 24.30
N GLY A 157 -55.13 -27.29 24.43
CA GLY A 157 -55.80 -28.07 23.40
C GLY A 157 -56.53 -27.22 22.37
N GLN A 158 -55.80 -26.63 21.42
CA GLN A 158 -56.40 -26.06 20.21
C GLN A 158 -55.67 -26.50 18.93
N MET A 159 -56.39 -27.28 18.12
CA MET A 159 -56.01 -27.68 16.77
C MET A 159 -56.05 -26.48 15.84
N MET A 160 -54.90 -26.10 15.27
CA MET A 160 -54.86 -25.32 14.03
C MET A 160 -54.06 -26.10 13.00
N LEU A 161 -54.75 -26.63 11.99
CA LEU A 161 -54.16 -27.36 10.89
C LEU A 161 -53.23 -26.43 10.10
N ALA A 162 -51.92 -26.69 10.13
CA ALA A 162 -51.01 -26.16 9.13
C ALA A 162 -51.23 -26.92 7.80
N PRO A 163 -51.42 -26.24 6.66
CA PRO A 163 -51.58 -26.92 5.38
C PRO A 163 -50.30 -27.64 4.97
N GLN A 164 -50.48 -28.89 4.59
CA GLN A 164 -49.48 -29.85 4.14
C GLN A 164 -48.77 -29.38 2.85
N GLY A 165 -47.44 -29.50 2.87
CA GLY A 165 -46.68 -30.18 1.82
C GLY A 165 -46.40 -29.45 0.51
N VAL A 166 -45.15 -29.05 0.31
CA VAL A 166 -44.47 -29.17 -0.99
C VAL A 166 -43.06 -29.72 -0.76
N PRO A 167 -42.66 -30.83 -1.42
CA PRO A 167 -41.37 -31.46 -1.21
C PRO A 167 -40.23 -30.69 -1.89
N THR A 168 -39.10 -30.62 -1.19
CA THR A 168 -37.79 -30.22 -1.72
C THR A 168 -37.34 -31.23 -2.80
N PRO A 169 -36.97 -30.79 -4.01
CA PRO A 169 -36.21 -31.62 -4.93
C PRO A 169 -34.71 -31.44 -4.65
N ALA A 170 -34.06 -32.55 -4.32
CA ALA A 170 -32.61 -32.69 -4.34
C ALA A 170 -32.13 -33.10 -5.75
N LEU A 171 -30.91 -32.66 -6.08
CA LEU A 171 -29.97 -33.14 -7.12
C LEU A 171 -30.15 -32.67 -8.59
N GLY A 172 -29.08 -32.02 -9.08
CA GLY A 172 -28.73 -31.90 -10.49
C GLY A 172 -27.73 -30.75 -10.73
N PRO A 173 -26.47 -31.00 -11.17
CA PRO A 173 -25.53 -29.93 -11.51
C PRO A 173 -25.61 -29.61 -13.00
N GLU A 174 -26.60 -28.83 -13.46
CA GLU A 174 -26.58 -28.37 -14.86
C GLU A 174 -27.39 -27.10 -15.08
N SER A 175 -26.68 -25.98 -15.33
CA SER A 175 -26.94 -25.04 -16.44
C SER A 175 -26.14 -23.75 -16.23
N ILE A 176 -24.91 -23.71 -16.75
CA ILE A 176 -24.21 -22.46 -17.02
C ILE A 176 -24.79 -21.89 -18.32
N PRO A 177 -25.24 -20.62 -18.38
CA PRO A 177 -25.75 -20.01 -19.60
C PRO A 177 -24.65 -19.92 -20.68
N PRO A 178 -24.96 -20.14 -21.98
CA PRO A 178 -23.97 -20.14 -23.04
C PRO A 178 -23.49 -18.70 -23.28
N GLY A 179 -22.20 -18.43 -23.07
CA GLY A 179 -21.62 -17.15 -23.51
C GLY A 179 -20.36 -16.66 -22.80
N VAL A 180 -19.87 -17.30 -21.74
CA VAL A 180 -18.63 -16.85 -21.07
C VAL A 180 -17.49 -17.80 -21.40
N ALA A 181 -16.62 -17.38 -22.31
CA ALA A 181 -15.34 -18.04 -22.56
C ALA A 181 -14.41 -17.81 -21.36
N VAL A 182 -14.04 -18.89 -20.68
CA VAL A 182 -13.02 -18.90 -19.62
C VAL A 182 -11.66 -19.18 -20.27
N PRO A 183 -10.62 -18.35 -20.07
CA PRO A 183 -9.27 -18.70 -20.54
C PRO A 183 -8.76 -19.90 -19.72
N THR A 184 -8.53 -21.02 -20.40
CA THR A 184 -7.99 -22.24 -19.78
C THR A 184 -6.46 -22.16 -19.78
N THR A 185 -5.86 -21.99 -18.60
CA THR A 185 -4.42 -22.23 -18.39
C THR A 185 -4.25 -23.60 -17.75
N PRO A 186 -3.60 -24.59 -18.41
CA PRO A 186 -3.35 -25.88 -17.79
C PRO A 186 -2.12 -25.83 -16.85
N GLY A 187 -2.25 -26.49 -15.70
CA GLY A 187 -1.14 -26.87 -14.82
C GLY A 187 -0.22 -27.94 -15.42
N PRO A 188 0.83 -28.36 -14.69
CA PRO A 188 2.16 -28.59 -15.24
C PRO A 188 2.35 -30.01 -15.78
N GLY A 189 3.09 -30.10 -16.89
CA GLY A 189 3.68 -31.34 -17.36
C GLY A 189 3.25 -31.72 -18.78
N LEU A 190 4.01 -31.27 -19.77
CA LEU A 190 4.33 -31.99 -21.01
C LEU A 190 5.30 -31.14 -21.84
N LEU A 191 6.53 -31.62 -21.96
CA LEU A 191 7.53 -31.07 -22.88
C LEU A 191 6.98 -31.18 -24.33
N PRO A 192 7.05 -30.14 -25.16
CA PRO A 192 6.72 -30.27 -26.57
C PRO A 192 7.81 -31.09 -27.30
N PRO A 193 7.45 -32.05 -28.17
CA PRO A 193 8.40 -32.74 -29.03
C PRO A 193 8.68 -31.86 -30.26
N GLY A 194 9.90 -31.35 -30.38
CA GLY A 194 10.29 -30.54 -31.53
C GLY A 194 11.76 -30.17 -31.49
N GLY A 195 12.59 -30.98 -32.14
CA GLY A 195 14.03 -30.76 -32.22
C GLY A 195 14.38 -29.55 -33.09
N GLN A 196 15.09 -28.59 -32.48
CA GLN A 196 16.04 -27.70 -33.13
C GLN A 196 17.23 -27.56 -32.19
N ALA A 197 18.44 -27.86 -32.67
CA ALA A 197 19.67 -27.65 -31.92
C ALA A 197 19.93 -26.14 -31.79
N LEU A 198 20.18 -25.66 -30.57
CA LEU A 198 20.65 -24.29 -30.33
C LEU A 198 22.08 -24.17 -30.84
N GLU A 199 22.29 -23.33 -31.84
CA GLU A 199 23.60 -22.97 -32.38
C GLU A 199 24.38 -22.15 -31.34
N PRO A 200 25.66 -22.49 -31.02
CA PRO A 200 26.41 -21.78 -29.99
C PRO A 200 26.86 -20.38 -30.43
N LEU A 201 26.73 -19.41 -29.53
CA LEU A 201 27.18 -18.03 -29.69
C LEU A 201 28.68 -17.94 -30.05
N PRO A 202 29.09 -17.02 -30.94
CA PRO A 202 30.50 -16.78 -31.24
C PRO A 202 31.23 -16.15 -30.03
N PRO A 203 32.54 -16.42 -29.85
CA PRO A 203 33.31 -15.85 -28.76
C PRO A 203 33.47 -14.34 -28.96
N ALA A 204 33.32 -13.59 -27.85
CA ALA A 204 33.55 -12.16 -27.79
C ALA A 204 35.00 -11.81 -28.21
N GLN A 205 35.15 -10.83 -29.10
CA GLN A 205 36.41 -10.12 -29.31
C GLN A 205 36.57 -8.98 -28.31
#